data_AF-A0A8C7FPV4-F1
#
_entry.id   AF-A0A8C7FPV4-F1
#
_cell.length_a   1.000
_cell.length_b   1.000
_cell.length_c   1.000
_cell.angle_alpha   90.00
_cell.angle_beta   90.00
_cell.angle_gamma   90.00
#
_symmetry.space_group_name_H-M   'P 1'
#
loop_
_entity.id
_entity.type
_entity.pdbx_description
1 polymer ?
#
loop_
_entity_poly.entity_id
_entity_poly.type
_entity_poly.pdbx_seq_one_letter_code
_entity_poly.pdbx_strand_id
1 'polypeptide(L)'
;MAVCIAVIAKENYPLYIRSVPVQNELKFHYTVHTSLDVVEEKISAVGKAMADQRELYLGLLYPTEDYKMFRKLHNSFTDVMCNPFYNPGDTIQSKAFDSMVSAMMVQAS
;
A
#
# COMPACT_ATOMS: atom_id res chain seq x y z
N MET A 1 -7.30 -11.99 2.84
CA MET A 1 -8.37 -11.05 2.42
C MET A 1 -8.07 -9.68 3.02
N ALA A 2 -7.95 -8.63 2.20
CA ALA A 2 -7.64 -7.27 2.66
C ALA A 2 -8.92 -6.44 2.83
N VAL A 3 -9.09 -5.83 4.01
CA VAL A 3 -10.25 -4.96 4.33
C VAL A 3 -9.96 -3.48 4.09
N CYS A 4 -8.69 -3.10 4.01
CA CYS A 4 -8.24 -1.75 3.69
C CYS A 4 -6.90 -1.84 2.94
N ILE A 5 -6.77 -1.06 1.87
CA ILE A 5 -5.52 -0.89 1.12
C ILE A 5 -5.26 0.61 1.04
N ALA A 6 -4.05 1.01 1.41
CA ALA A 6 -3.61 2.41 1.38
C ALA A 6 -2.22 2.53 0.73
N VAL A 7 -2.03 3.61 -0.01
CA VAL A 7 -0.74 4.04 -0.55
C VAL A 7 -0.45 5.40 0.06
N ILE A 8 0.65 5.49 0.81
CA ILE A 8 1.05 6.67 1.56
C ILE A 8 2.30 7.26 0.92
N ALA A 9 2.31 8.57 0.69
CA ALA A 9 3.46 9.29 0.18
C ALA A 9 4.57 9.36 1.23
N LYS A 10 5.77 9.71 0.78
CA LYS A 10 6.94 9.89 1.66
C LYS A 10 6.70 10.95 2.75
N GLU A 11 5.94 11.99 2.44
CA GLU A 11 5.59 13.07 3.38
C GLU A 11 4.34 12.74 4.21
N ASN A 12 4.00 11.45 4.37
CA ASN A 12 2.92 10.94 5.22
C ASN A 12 1.49 11.38 4.85
N TYR A 13 1.26 11.92 3.64
CA TYR A 13 -0.08 12.15 3.12
C TYR A 13 -0.56 10.95 2.27
N PRO A 14 -1.87 10.64 2.27
CA PRO A 14 -2.40 9.52 1.50
C PRO A 14 -2.49 9.85 0.00
N LEU A 15 -1.88 9.01 -0.84
CA LEU A 15 -2.06 9.03 -2.30
C LEU A 15 -3.31 8.24 -2.71
N TYR A 16 -3.65 7.21 -1.93
CA TYR A 16 -4.83 6.37 -2.16
C TYR A 16 -5.22 5.69 -0.86
N ILE A 17 -6.51 5.65 -0.54
CA ILE A 17 -7.05 4.79 0.51
C ILE A 17 -8.36 4.20 0.01
N ARG A 18 -8.54 2.90 0.21
CA ARG A 18 -9.81 2.22 -0.05
C ARG A 18 -10.07 1.17 1.03
N SER A 19 -11.28 1.17 1.56
CA SER A 19 -11.69 0.25 2.60
C SER A 19 -13.06 -0.37 2.33
N VAL A 20 -13.26 -1.58 2.85
CA VAL A 20 -14.52 -2.32 2.79
C VAL A 20 -14.77 -2.97 4.16
N PRO A 21 -15.95 -2.79 4.79
CA PRO A 21 -17.06 -1.96 4.34
C PRO A 21 -16.86 -0.46 4.64
N VAL A 22 -17.50 0.40 3.85
CA VAL A 22 -17.38 1.87 3.92
C VAL A 22 -17.83 2.44 5.28
N GLN A 23 -18.70 1.75 6.02
CA GLN A 23 -19.17 2.21 7.33
C GLN A 23 -18.04 2.39 8.36
N ASN A 24 -16.94 1.66 8.18
CA ASN A 24 -15.79 1.67 9.09
C ASN A 24 -14.57 2.42 8.52
N GLU A 25 -14.74 3.19 7.43
CA GLU A 25 -13.65 3.87 6.74
C GLU A 25 -12.80 4.72 7.69
N LEU A 26 -13.43 5.51 8.56
CA LEU A 26 -12.72 6.34 9.53
C LEU A 26 -11.84 5.53 10.48
N LYS A 27 -12.32 4.38 10.96
CA LYS A 27 -11.53 3.46 11.81
C LYS A 27 -10.32 2.94 11.06
N PHE A 28 -10.48 2.59 9.78
CA PHE A 28 -9.36 2.11 8.96
C PHE A 28 -8.35 3.21 8.67
N HIS A 29 -8.78 4.46 8.45
CA HIS A 29 -7.90 5.60 8.25
C HIS A 29 -7.02 5.86 9.49
N TYR A 30 -7.62 5.86 10.68
CA TYR A 30 -6.85 5.98 11.93
C TYR A 30 -5.87 4.82 12.11
N THR A 31 -6.32 3.59 11.82
CA THR A 31 -5.45 2.40 11.91
C THR A 31 -4.23 2.54 11.00
N VAL A 32 -4.44 2.92 9.73
CA VAL A 32 -3.36 3.17 8.76
C VAL A 32 -2.42 4.25 9.28
N HIS A 33 -2.96 5.37 9.75
CA HIS A 33 -2.16 6.48 10.26
C HIS A 33 -1.28 6.06 11.44
N THR A 34 -1.84 5.40 12.46
CA THR A 34 -1.08 4.91 13.62
C THR A 34 -0.08 3.81 13.27
N SER A 35 -0.29 3.09 12.15
CA SER A 35 0.66 2.07 11.71
C SER A 35 1.93 2.66 11.09
N LEU A 36 1.89 3.92 10.66
CA LEU A 36 3.05 4.60 10.07
C LEU A 36 4.20 4.74 11.07
N ASP A 37 3.90 5.01 12.35
CA ASP A 37 4.91 5.10 13.41
C ASP A 37 5.73 3.79 13.51
N VAL A 38 5.04 2.64 13.45
CA VAL A 38 5.67 1.31 13.49
C VAL A 38 6.51 1.05 12.24
N VAL A 39 6.02 1.48 11.07
CA VAL A 39 6.73 1.34 9.79
C VAL A 39 8.00 2.19 9.80
N GLU A 40 7.92 3.44 10.26
CA GLU A 40 9.05 4.37 10.36
C GLU A 40 10.13 3.87 11.31
N GLU A 41 9.74 3.35 12.49
CA GLU A 41 10.68 2.73 13.43
C GLU A 41 11.40 1.54 12.79
N LYS A 42 10.66 0.66 12.09
CA LYS A 42 11.25 -0.51 11.41
C LYS A 42 12.18 -0.13 10.26
N ILE A 43 11.83 0.87 9.44
CA ILE A 43 12.71 1.38 8.39
C ILE A 43 14.01 1.94 9.00
N SER A 44 13.89 2.69 10.09
CA SER A 44 15.03 3.27 10.82
C SER A 44 15.93 2.21 11.48
N ALA A 45 15.34 1.11 11.95
CA ALA A 45 16.08 -0.03 12.50
C ALA A 45 16.79 -0.86 11.41
N VAL A 46 16.14 -1.09 10.27
CA VAL A 46 16.70 -1.81 9.11
C VAL A 46 17.89 -1.05 8.50
N GLY A 47 17.85 0.29 8.50
CA GLY A 47 18.96 1.13 8.06
C GLY A 47 20.29 0.92 8.81
N LYS A 48 20.28 0.25 9.97
CA LYS A 48 21.50 -0.08 10.75
C LYS A 48 22.07 -1.46 10.42
N ALA A 49 21.30 -2.35 9.79
CA ALA A 49 21.72 -3.68 9.38
C ALA A 49 21.92 -3.70 7.86
N MET A 50 23.08 -3.23 7.39
CA MET A 50 23.47 -3.34 5.99
C MET A 50 23.70 -4.81 5.61
N ALA A 51 22.62 -5.54 5.32
CA ALA A 51 22.65 -6.87 4.70
C ALA A 51 21.25 -7.27 4.20
N ASP A 52 20.62 -6.46 3.37
CA ASP A 52 19.99 -6.89 2.11
C ASP A 52 19.19 -5.73 1.51
N GLN A 53 19.84 -4.92 0.69
CA GLN A 53 19.24 -3.75 0.01
C GLN A 53 18.14 -4.13 -1.01
N ARG A 54 17.69 -5.40 -1.02
CA ARG A 54 16.72 -5.97 -1.95
C ARG A 54 15.36 -6.29 -1.31
N GLU A 55 15.26 -6.29 0.02
CA GLU A 55 13.96 -6.49 0.67
C GLU A 55 13.12 -5.20 0.59
N LEU A 56 12.26 -5.14 -0.43
CA LEU A 56 11.29 -4.04 -0.65
C LEU A 56 10.10 -4.07 0.31
N TYR A 57 10.00 -5.10 1.16
CA TYR A 57 8.88 -5.33 2.05
C TYR A 57 9.36 -5.46 3.49
N LEU A 58 8.51 -5.08 4.44
CA LEU A 58 8.84 -4.97 5.87
C LEU A 58 8.88 -6.34 6.57
N GLY A 59 9.73 -7.25 6.07
CA GLY A 59 9.92 -8.62 6.53
C GLY A 59 9.08 -9.67 5.77
N LEU A 60 8.91 -10.84 6.39
CA LEU A 60 8.08 -11.93 5.89
C LEU A 60 6.60 -11.54 6.00
N LEU A 61 6.11 -10.75 5.03
CA LEU A 61 4.71 -10.88 4.60
C LEU A 61 4.48 -12.37 4.44
N TYR A 62 3.48 -12.95 5.14
CA TYR A 62 3.29 -14.40 5.23
C TYR A 62 3.57 -15.07 3.88
N PRO A 63 4.26 -16.23 3.83
CA PRO A 63 4.72 -16.86 2.57
C PRO A 63 3.59 -17.22 1.57
N THR A 64 2.35 -16.92 1.89
CA THR A 64 1.11 -17.16 1.14
C THR A 64 0.67 -15.90 0.35
N GLU A 65 -0.59 -15.87 -0.08
CA GLU A 65 -1.19 -14.96 -1.08
C GLU A 65 -0.89 -13.46 -0.92
N ASP A 66 -0.49 -13.02 0.27
CA ASP A 66 -0.16 -11.63 0.61
C ASP A 66 1.06 -11.09 -0.14
N TYR A 67 2.12 -11.88 -0.35
CA TYR A 67 3.28 -11.42 -1.15
C TYR A 67 2.88 -11.12 -2.61
N LYS A 68 2.01 -11.96 -3.18
CA LYS A 68 1.49 -11.77 -4.54
C LYS A 68 0.61 -10.52 -4.62
N MET A 69 -0.15 -10.23 -3.56
CA MET A 69 -0.98 -9.04 -3.46
C MET A 69 -0.14 -7.77 -3.45
N PHE A 70 0.87 -7.67 -2.57
CA PHE A 70 1.76 -6.51 -2.53
C PHE A 70 2.50 -6.28 -3.85
N ARG A 71 2.99 -7.36 -4.49
CA ARG A 71 3.64 -7.26 -5.81
C ARG A 71 2.68 -6.76 -6.90
N LYS A 72 1.44 -7.27 -6.95
CA LYS A 72 0.41 -6.79 -7.88
C LYS A 72 0.09 -5.32 -7.67
N LEU A 73 -0.07 -4.91 -6.41
CA LEU A 73 -0.31 -3.52 -6.02
C LEU A 73 0.85 -2.61 -6.45
N HIS A 74 2.09 -3.02 -6.17
CA HIS A 74 3.29 -2.27 -6.53
C HIS A 74 3.41 -2.08 -8.04
N ASN A 75 3.21 -3.14 -8.83
CA ASN A 75 3.25 -3.04 -10.30
C ASN A 75 2.20 -2.05 -10.83
N SER A 76 0.95 -2.16 -10.36
CA SER A 76 -0.11 -1.24 -10.81
C SER A 76 0.15 0.20 -10.35
N PHE A 77 0.75 0.38 -9.17
CA PHE A 77 1.20 1.69 -8.71
C PHE A 77 2.28 2.25 -9.65
N THR A 78 3.28 1.45 -10.03
CA THR A 78 4.30 1.85 -11.01
C THR A 78 3.67 2.26 -12.33
N ASP A 79 2.69 1.52 -12.84
CA ASP A 79 1.98 1.88 -14.08
C ASP A 79 1.30 3.26 -13.99
N VAL A 80 0.72 3.60 -12.83
CA VAL A 80 0.15 4.94 -12.58
C VAL A 80 1.23 6.00 -12.54
N MET A 81 2.30 5.78 -11.76
CA MET A 81 3.38 6.75 -11.58
C MET A 81 4.17 7.01 -12.87
N CYS A 82 4.28 6.01 -13.75
CA CYS A 82 4.95 6.11 -15.05
C CYS A 82 4.04 6.72 -16.14
N ASN A 83 2.80 7.06 -15.84
CA ASN A 83 1.94 7.77 -16.78
C ASN A 83 2.42 9.24 -16.92
N PRO A 84 2.76 9.72 -18.13
CA PRO A 84 3.25 11.09 -18.34
C PRO A 84 2.23 12.18 -17.98
N PHE A 85 0.95 11.83 -17.82
CA PHE A 85 -0.11 12.75 -17.40
C PHE A 85 -0.37 12.72 -15.88
N TYR A 86 0.33 11.87 -15.14
CA TYR A 86 0.23 11.84 -13.69
C TYR A 86 1.18 12.87 -13.08
N ASN A 87 0.65 13.73 -12.19
CA ASN A 87 1.49 14.65 -11.43
C ASN A 87 1.93 13.99 -10.12
N PRO A 88 3.24 13.94 -9.82
CA PRO A 88 3.72 13.43 -8.55
C PRO A 88 3.10 14.16 -7.36
N GLY A 89 2.52 13.40 -6.43
CA GLY A 89 1.89 13.90 -5.21
C GLY A 89 0.38 14.10 -5.30
N ASP A 90 -0.21 14.04 -6.51
CA ASP A 90 -1.66 14.00 -6.64
C ASP A 90 -2.22 12.64 -6.15
N THR A 91 -3.46 12.64 -5.68
CA THR A 91 -4.17 11.39 -5.37
C THR A 91 -4.31 10.52 -6.62
N ILE A 92 -4.21 9.20 -6.45
CA ILE A 92 -4.38 8.24 -7.55
C ILE A 92 -5.86 8.17 -7.94
N GLN A 93 -6.18 8.63 -9.15
CA GLN A 93 -7.55 8.63 -9.70
C GLN A 93 -7.75 7.59 -10.82
N SER A 94 -6.77 6.70 -11.03
CA SER A 94 -6.82 5.69 -12.10
C SER A 94 -7.93 4.66 -11.86
N LYS A 95 -8.89 4.58 -12.79
CA LYS A 95 -9.96 3.56 -12.76
C LYS A 95 -9.41 2.14 -12.87
N ALA A 96 -8.32 1.96 -13.62
CA ALA A 96 -7.68 0.65 -13.77
C ALA A 96 -7.05 0.19 -12.45
N PHE A 97 -6.37 1.12 -11.75
CA PHE A 97 -5.82 0.86 -10.42
C PHE A 97 -6.92 0.52 -9.42
N ASP A 98 -8.00 1.31 -9.38
CA ASP A 98 -9.13 1.06 -8.47
C ASP A 98 -9.83 -0.29 -8.74
N SER A 99 -9.97 -0.68 -10.01
CA SER A 99 -10.55 -1.98 -10.40
C SER A 99 -9.65 -3.15 -9.94
N MET A 100 -8.34 -2.99 -10.05
CA MET A 100 -7.36 -3.98 -9.60
C MET A 100 -7.39 -4.13 -8.06
N VAL A 101 -7.38 -3.02 -7.32
CA VAL A 101 -7.56 -3.02 -5.86
C VAL A 101 -8.89 -3.67 -5.47
N SER A 102 -9.97 -3.37 -6.19
CA SER A 102 -11.27 -4.00 -5.98
C SER A 102 -11.21 -5.51 -6.10
N ALA A 103 -10.57 -6.03 -7.15
CA ALA A 103 -10.41 -7.47 -7.32
C ALA A 103 -9.60 -8.10 -6.17
N MET A 104 -8.55 -7.43 -5.68
CA MET A 104 -7.76 -7.91 -4.53
C MET A 104 -8.57 -7.96 -3.23
N MET A 105 -9.47 -7.00 -3.02
CA MET A 105 -10.31 -6.95 -1.82
C MET A 105 -11.50 -7.95 -1.89
N VAL A 106 -11.97 -8.29 -3.10
CA VAL A 106 -13.13 -9.17 -3.35
C VAL A 106 -12.76 -10.64 -3.54
N GLN A 107 -11.50 -10.99 -3.83
CA GLN A 107 -11.01 -12.38 -4.03
C GLN A 107 -11.02 -13.27 -2.77
N ALA A 108 -12.00 -13.10 -1.88
CA ALA A 108 -12.44 -14.11 -0.95
C ALA A 108 -13.83 -14.61 -1.36
N SER A 109 -13.83 -15.62 -2.21
CA SER A 109 -14.96 -16.52 -2.42
C SER A 109 -14.41 -17.91 -2.66
#